data_AF-A0A355FKM4-F1
#
_entry.id   AF-A0A355FKM4-F1
#
_cell.length_a   1.000
_cell.length_b   1.000
_cell.length_c   1.000
_cell.angle_alpha   90.00
_cell.angle_beta   90.00
_cell.angle_gamma   90.00
#
_symmetry.space_group_name_H-M   'P 1'
#
loop_
_entity.id
_entity.type
_entity.pdbx_description
1 polymer ?
#
loop_
_entity_poly.entity_id
_entity_poly.type
_entity_poly.pdbx_seq_one_letter_code
_entity_poly.pdbx_strand_id
1 'polypeptide(L)'
;MELTPEEKGILEGKQGETLQKVMESVVLYGEVFGAKRLVPLDGPVHLVTSFGIPLLKPVFELMEELITNNLITQERFTVDPRPLDYANVKCNPLEKLVFKIMYGKQNEYEEQLHKVGLKDENAFSCTCYQPEVGNTPSQGDRLAWAESSAVVYANSVLGARTNRNSGIIELCCGIIGKAPEFGLLTDEGRKATW
;
A
#
# COMPACT_ATOMS: atom_id res chain seq x y z
N MET A 1 -1.19 -12.53 -17.87
CA MET A 1 0.24 -12.37 -17.46
C MET A 1 0.97 -13.73 -17.47
N GLU A 2 2.30 -13.74 -17.61
CA GLU A 2 3.17 -14.90 -17.40
C GLU A 2 3.41 -15.11 -15.90
N LEU A 3 2.72 -16.09 -15.32
CA LEU A 3 2.78 -16.41 -13.89
C LEU A 3 3.55 -17.71 -13.64
N THR A 4 4.31 -17.71 -12.55
CA THR A 4 5.02 -18.88 -12.01
C THR A 4 4.04 -19.96 -11.52
N PRO A 5 4.47 -21.22 -11.37
CA PRO A 5 3.61 -22.28 -10.83
C PRO A 5 3.05 -21.96 -9.44
N GLU A 6 3.82 -21.27 -8.59
CA GLU A 6 3.39 -20.81 -7.27
C GLU A 6 2.27 -19.77 -7.37
N GLU A 7 2.46 -18.72 -8.19
CA GLU A 7 1.46 -17.66 -8.39
C GLU A 7 0.16 -18.22 -8.98
N LYS A 8 0.25 -19.16 -9.92
CA LYS A 8 -0.90 -19.89 -10.44
C LYS A 8 -1.59 -20.72 -9.36
N GLY A 9 -0.82 -21.35 -8.48
CA GLY A 9 -1.38 -22.09 -7.34
C GLY A 9 -2.19 -21.20 -6.40
N ILE A 10 -1.75 -19.97 -6.16
CA ILE A 10 -2.51 -18.98 -5.36
C ILE A 10 -3.80 -18.58 -6.09
N LEU A 11 -3.72 -18.25 -7.39
CA LEU A 11 -4.90 -17.95 -8.22
C LEU A 11 -5.92 -19.11 -8.30
N GLU A 12 -5.45 -20.35 -8.21
CA GLU A 12 -6.30 -21.54 -8.19
C GLU A 12 -6.89 -21.83 -6.79
N GLY A 13 -6.63 -20.98 -5.79
CA GLY A 13 -7.18 -21.12 -4.45
C GLY A 13 -6.46 -22.12 -3.54
N LYS A 14 -5.29 -22.64 -3.94
CA LYS A 14 -4.57 -23.68 -3.16
C LYS A 14 -4.10 -23.22 -1.78
N GLN A 15 -4.08 -21.91 -1.54
CA GLN A 15 -3.64 -21.29 -0.28
C GLN A 15 -4.76 -20.54 0.44
N GLY A 16 -6.02 -20.81 0.08
CA GLY A 16 -7.19 -20.19 0.67
C GLY A 16 -7.81 -19.09 -0.20
N GLU A 17 -9.13 -18.91 -0.03
CA GLU A 17 -9.96 -18.02 -0.86
C GLU A 17 -9.55 -16.55 -0.75
N THR A 18 -9.23 -16.07 0.46
CA THR A 18 -8.85 -14.66 0.66
C THR A 18 -7.54 -14.33 -0.06
N LEU A 19 -6.53 -15.20 0.04
CA LEU A 19 -5.25 -14.98 -0.65
C LEU A 19 -5.40 -15.10 -2.17
N GLN A 20 -6.31 -15.96 -2.64
CA GLN A 20 -6.70 -16.01 -4.05
C GLN A 20 -7.26 -14.66 -4.52
N LYS A 21 -8.24 -14.07 -3.81
CA LYS A 21 -8.80 -12.75 -4.16
C LYS A 21 -7.74 -11.64 -4.18
N VAL A 22 -6.79 -11.68 -3.23
CA VAL A 22 -5.65 -10.75 -3.20
C VAL A 22 -4.81 -10.92 -4.47
N MET A 23 -4.44 -12.14 -4.83
CA MET A 23 -3.67 -12.42 -6.05
C MET A 23 -4.44 -12.03 -7.32
N GLU A 24 -5.73 -12.36 -7.40
CA GLU A 24 -6.61 -11.96 -8.51
C GLU A 24 -6.61 -10.45 -8.70
N SER A 25 -6.68 -9.68 -7.61
CA SER A 25 -6.63 -8.21 -7.64
C SER A 25 -5.31 -7.69 -8.22
N VAL A 26 -4.18 -8.28 -7.79
CA VAL A 26 -2.83 -7.91 -8.28
C VAL A 26 -2.66 -8.26 -9.76
N VAL A 27 -3.11 -9.46 -10.17
CA VAL A 27 -3.01 -9.93 -11.55
C VAL A 27 -3.92 -9.12 -12.48
N LEU A 28 -5.18 -8.89 -12.10
CA LEU A 28 -6.10 -8.06 -12.87
C LEU A 28 -5.56 -6.65 -13.05
N TYR A 29 -5.03 -6.05 -11.98
CA TYR A 29 -4.36 -4.75 -12.06
C TYR A 29 -3.21 -4.78 -13.05
N GLY A 30 -2.33 -5.79 -12.97
CA GLY A 30 -1.23 -5.96 -13.92
C GLY A 30 -1.69 -6.10 -15.36
N GLU A 31 -2.72 -6.90 -15.63
CA GLU A 31 -3.26 -7.11 -16.98
C GLU A 31 -3.85 -5.83 -17.59
N VAL A 32 -4.57 -5.04 -16.79
CA VAL A 32 -5.09 -3.73 -17.21
C VAL A 32 -3.98 -2.80 -17.68
N PHE A 33 -2.81 -2.84 -17.04
CA PHE A 33 -1.65 -2.02 -17.42
C PHE A 33 -0.68 -2.72 -18.38
N GLY A 34 -1.02 -3.91 -18.88
CA GLY A 34 -0.18 -4.66 -19.82
C GLY A 34 1.12 -5.19 -19.22
N ALA A 35 1.16 -5.40 -17.89
CA ALA A 35 2.29 -6.05 -17.23
C ALA A 35 2.49 -7.45 -17.81
N LYS A 36 3.75 -7.86 -18.01
CA LYS A 36 4.05 -9.21 -18.52
C LYS A 36 4.10 -10.24 -17.41
N ARG A 37 4.60 -9.87 -16.23
CA ARG A 37 4.85 -10.75 -15.09
C ARG A 37 4.74 -9.99 -13.77
N LEU A 38 4.77 -10.72 -12.67
CA LEU A 38 5.00 -10.16 -11.34
C LEU A 38 6.50 -10.14 -11.04
N VAL A 39 6.96 -9.13 -10.33
CA VAL A 39 8.34 -8.97 -9.86
C VAL A 39 8.37 -8.86 -8.34
N PRO A 40 9.38 -9.43 -7.66
CA PRO A 40 9.50 -9.31 -6.22
C PRO A 40 9.66 -7.85 -5.80
N LEU A 41 9.05 -7.53 -4.65
CA LEU A 41 9.33 -6.30 -3.94
C LEU A 41 10.68 -6.41 -3.25
N ASP A 42 11.46 -5.33 -3.27
CA ASP A 42 12.77 -5.25 -2.62
C ASP A 42 12.70 -4.48 -1.27
N GLY A 43 11.50 -4.10 -0.83
CA GLY A 43 11.28 -3.44 0.45
C GLY A 43 9.80 -3.24 0.80
N PRO A 44 9.49 -2.59 1.94
CA PRO A 44 8.13 -2.47 2.44
C PRO A 44 7.28 -1.50 1.61
N VAL A 45 5.97 -1.77 1.60
CA VAL A 45 4.99 -0.95 0.91
C VAL A 45 4.68 0.34 1.68
N HIS A 46 4.11 1.32 0.97
CA HIS A 46 3.66 2.58 1.53
C HIS A 46 2.23 2.91 1.07
N LEU A 47 1.29 2.84 2.02
CA LEU A 47 -0.15 2.92 1.79
C LEU A 47 -0.65 4.35 1.91
N VAL A 48 -1.67 4.71 1.13
CA VAL A 48 -2.33 6.04 1.25
C VAL A 48 -3.55 6.03 2.17
N THR A 49 -4.09 4.85 2.47
CA THR A 49 -5.30 4.72 3.27
C THR A 49 -4.94 4.74 4.76
N SER A 50 -4.94 5.93 5.37
CA SER A 50 -4.71 6.15 6.81
C SER A 50 -5.96 6.62 7.57
N PHE A 51 -7.10 6.76 6.90
CA PHE A 51 -8.27 7.47 7.40
C PHE A 51 -9.46 6.56 7.69
N GLY A 52 -9.92 6.55 8.94
CA GLY A 52 -11.08 5.77 9.39
C GLY A 52 -12.41 6.46 9.14
N ILE A 53 -12.76 6.66 7.86
CA ILE A 53 -14.03 7.29 7.45
C ILE A 53 -15.16 6.25 7.45
N PRO A 54 -16.25 6.40 8.25
CA PRO A 54 -17.29 5.39 8.37
C PRO A 54 -18.01 4.98 7.07
N LEU A 55 -17.98 5.84 6.04
CA LEU A 55 -18.56 5.54 4.72
C LEU A 55 -17.75 4.49 3.94
N LEU A 56 -16.48 4.27 4.28
CA LEU A 56 -15.59 3.34 3.57
C LEU A 56 -15.75 1.90 4.08
N LYS A 57 -16.99 1.45 4.31
CA LYS A 57 -17.30 0.10 4.82
C LYS A 57 -16.55 -1.02 4.09
N PRO A 58 -16.44 -1.03 2.75
CA PRO A 58 -15.72 -2.09 2.04
C PRO A 58 -14.23 -2.18 2.41
N VAL A 59 -13.60 -1.08 2.82
CA VAL A 59 -12.20 -1.09 3.28
C VAL A 59 -12.10 -1.81 4.62
N PHE A 60 -12.98 -1.51 5.56
CA PHE A 60 -13.00 -2.18 6.88
C PHE A 60 -13.30 -3.67 6.76
N GLU A 61 -14.26 -4.03 5.90
CA GLU A 61 -14.63 -5.43 5.64
C GLU A 61 -13.48 -6.21 5.00
N LEU A 62 -12.79 -5.60 4.02
CA LEU A 62 -11.58 -6.17 3.43
C LEU A 62 -10.50 -6.41 4.49
N MET A 63 -10.20 -5.42 5.32
CA MET A 63 -9.20 -5.54 6.38
C MET A 63 -9.56 -6.65 7.37
N GLU A 64 -10.83 -6.75 7.77
CA GLU A 64 -11.30 -7.82 8.65
C GLU A 64 -11.18 -9.20 8.01
N GLU A 65 -11.46 -9.32 6.70
CA GLU A 65 -11.27 -10.56 5.95
C GLU A 65 -9.78 -10.96 5.91
N LEU A 66 -8.88 -10.01 5.68
CA LEU A 66 -7.43 -10.24 5.72
C LEU A 66 -6.96 -10.71 7.11
N ILE A 67 -7.40 -10.01 8.16
CA ILE A 67 -7.04 -10.31 9.56
C ILE A 67 -7.55 -11.69 9.97
N THR A 68 -8.80 -12.02 9.66
CA THR A 68 -9.42 -13.32 9.99
C THR A 68 -8.66 -14.48 9.34
N ASN A 69 -8.11 -14.25 8.15
CA ASN A 69 -7.34 -15.24 7.40
C ASN A 69 -5.82 -15.18 7.68
N ASN A 70 -5.38 -14.40 8.68
CA ASN A 70 -3.98 -14.22 9.05
C ASN A 70 -3.09 -13.76 7.89
N LEU A 71 -3.65 -12.97 6.96
CA LEU A 71 -2.90 -12.40 5.85
C LEU A 71 -2.29 -11.08 6.29
N ILE A 72 -0.96 -11.06 6.35
CA ILE A 72 -0.15 -9.91 6.69
C ILE A 72 0.81 -9.60 5.54
N THR A 73 1.28 -8.37 5.45
CA THR A 73 2.35 -8.02 4.51
C THR A 73 3.64 -8.77 4.86
N GLN A 74 4.43 -9.12 3.84
CA GLN A 74 5.72 -9.81 4.01
C GLN A 74 6.71 -8.98 4.84
N GLU A 75 6.68 -7.66 4.64
CA GLU A 75 7.44 -6.69 5.42
C GLU A 75 6.51 -5.68 6.08
N ARG A 76 6.93 -5.16 7.24
CA ARG A 76 6.16 -4.17 7.99
C ARG A 76 6.11 -2.84 7.23
N PHE A 77 4.92 -2.31 7.00
CA PHE A 77 4.72 -1.18 6.09
C PHE A 77 4.56 0.17 6.80
N THR A 78 4.56 1.22 5.99
CA THR A 78 4.26 2.61 6.39
C THR A 78 3.00 3.10 5.68
N VAL A 79 2.40 4.16 6.19
CA VAL A 79 1.15 4.71 5.68
C VAL A 79 1.19 6.24 5.69
N ASP A 80 0.31 6.88 4.93
CA ASP A 80 0.09 8.31 4.97
C ASP A 80 -0.16 8.85 6.39
N PRO A 81 0.06 10.15 6.63
CA PRO A 81 -0.20 10.79 7.91
C PRO A 81 -1.63 10.56 8.37
N ARG A 82 -1.82 10.55 9.70
CA ARG A 82 -3.16 10.56 10.29
C ARG A 82 -3.93 11.79 9.80
N PRO A 83 -5.25 11.66 9.58
CA PRO A 83 -6.06 12.79 9.13
C PRO A 83 -6.28 13.86 10.21
N LEU A 84 -5.88 13.59 11.47
CA LEU A 84 -6.14 14.44 12.62
C LEU A 84 -4.87 14.69 13.43
N ASP A 85 -4.63 15.97 13.72
CA ASP A 85 -3.58 16.42 14.64
C ASP A 85 -4.07 17.63 15.44
N TYR A 86 -4.78 17.36 16.54
CA TYR A 86 -5.26 18.41 17.43
C TYR A 86 -4.17 19.04 18.30
N ALA A 87 -2.97 18.45 18.34
CA ALA A 87 -1.86 18.98 19.12
C ALA A 87 -1.20 20.14 18.37
N ASN A 88 -1.03 20.01 17.05
CA ASN A 88 -0.31 20.99 16.24
C ASN A 88 -1.21 21.82 15.32
N VAL A 89 -2.42 21.34 14.97
CA VAL A 89 -3.36 22.06 14.11
C VAL A 89 -4.48 22.71 14.92
N LYS A 90 -4.64 24.03 14.75
CA LYS A 90 -5.71 24.79 15.41
C LYS A 90 -7.06 24.46 14.78
N CYS A 91 -7.96 23.86 15.56
CA CYS A 91 -9.33 23.58 15.16
C CYS A 91 -10.32 24.21 16.14
N ASN A 92 -11.35 24.87 15.62
CA ASN A 92 -12.46 25.40 16.40
C ASN A 92 -13.42 24.26 16.84
N PRO A 93 -14.34 24.50 17.80
CA PRO A 93 -15.24 23.45 18.30
C PRO A 93 -16.14 22.81 17.23
N LEU A 94 -16.56 23.57 16.21
CA LEU A 94 -17.39 23.06 15.12
C LEU A 94 -16.59 22.12 14.21
N GLU A 95 -15.36 22.50 13.86
CA GLU A 95 -14.44 21.64 13.10
C GLU A 95 -14.16 20.34 13.83
N LYS A 96 -13.88 20.40 15.15
CA LYS A 96 -13.68 19.20 15.98
C LYS A 96 -14.89 18.26 15.96
N LEU A 97 -16.11 18.81 15.97
CA LEU A 97 -17.33 18.02 15.88
C LEU A 97 -17.45 17.35 14.50
N VAL A 98 -17.20 18.08 13.43
CA VAL A 98 -17.22 17.54 12.05
C VAL A 98 -16.19 16.44 11.89
N PHE A 99 -14.96 16.66 12.33
CA PHE A 99 -13.88 15.68 12.24
C PHE A 99 -14.13 14.41 13.06
N LYS A 100 -14.73 14.55 14.25
CA LYS A 100 -15.15 13.38 15.05
C LYS A 100 -16.16 12.50 14.32
N ILE A 101 -17.05 13.10 13.53
CA ILE A 101 -18.02 12.35 12.71
C ILE A 101 -17.32 11.76 11.47
N MET A 102 -16.53 12.59 10.78
CA MET A 102 -15.84 12.23 9.54
C MET A 102 -14.87 11.08 9.72
N TYR A 103 -14.08 11.07 10.81
CA TYR A 103 -13.08 10.05 11.12
C TYR A 103 -13.48 9.21 12.35
N GLY A 104 -14.78 8.98 12.52
CA GLY A 104 -15.32 8.28 13.69
C GLY A 104 -14.83 6.84 13.89
N LYS A 105 -14.21 6.23 12.87
CA LYS A 105 -13.61 4.90 12.91
C LYS A 105 -12.07 4.91 12.89
N GLN A 106 -11.42 6.05 13.16
CA GLN A 106 -9.96 6.19 13.07
C GLN A 106 -9.22 5.13 13.90
N ASN A 107 -9.56 4.98 15.18
CA ASN A 107 -8.88 4.02 16.07
C ASN A 107 -9.10 2.56 15.63
N GLU A 108 -10.32 2.22 15.19
CA GLU A 108 -10.64 0.89 14.67
C GLU A 108 -9.79 0.58 13.43
N TYR A 109 -9.64 1.56 12.53
CA TYR A 109 -8.85 1.38 11.32
C TYR A 109 -7.35 1.25 11.61
N GLU A 110 -6.81 2.05 12.54
CA GLU A 110 -5.41 1.94 12.95
C GLU A 110 -5.12 0.56 13.58
N GLU A 111 -6.03 0.03 14.40
CA GLU A 111 -5.90 -1.32 14.93
C GLU A 111 -5.87 -2.38 13.80
N GLN A 112 -6.73 -2.22 12.78
CA GLN A 112 -6.70 -3.10 11.61
C GLN A 112 -5.37 -3.00 10.84
N LEU A 113 -4.84 -1.78 10.63
CA LEU A 113 -3.54 -1.56 9.99
C LEU A 113 -2.41 -2.27 10.76
N HIS A 114 -2.37 -2.18 12.09
CA HIS A 114 -1.38 -2.90 12.91
C HIS A 114 -1.48 -4.42 12.75
N LYS A 115 -2.70 -4.96 12.71
CA LYS A 115 -2.91 -6.41 12.55
C LYS A 115 -2.46 -6.93 11.19
N VAL A 116 -2.56 -6.14 10.11
CA VAL A 116 -2.13 -6.56 8.76
C VAL A 116 -0.68 -6.21 8.41
N GLY A 117 0.03 -5.43 9.23
CA GLY A 117 1.45 -5.20 9.00
C GLY A 117 2.00 -3.80 9.25
N LEU A 118 1.24 -2.84 9.78
CA LEU A 118 1.78 -1.50 10.07
C LEU A 118 2.97 -1.60 11.02
N LYS A 119 4.04 -0.87 10.72
CA LYS A 119 5.33 -0.97 11.39
C LYS A 119 5.29 -0.56 12.86
N ASP A 120 4.94 0.70 13.12
CA ASP A 120 4.90 1.30 14.46
C ASP A 120 4.15 2.65 14.43
N GLU A 121 4.09 3.34 15.56
CA GLU A 121 3.41 4.64 15.71
C GLU A 121 4.02 5.77 14.87
N ASN A 122 5.29 5.66 14.48
CA ASN A 122 5.99 6.64 13.65
C ASN A 122 5.81 6.39 12.15
N ALA A 123 5.07 5.34 11.78
CA ALA A 123 4.88 4.92 10.39
C ALA A 123 3.91 5.78 9.57
N PHE A 124 3.31 6.82 10.17
CA PHE A 124 2.33 7.72 9.56
C PHE A 124 3.00 8.98 8.98
N SER A 125 3.43 8.94 7.73
CA SER A 125 4.18 10.04 7.10
C SER A 125 4.19 9.98 5.57
N CYS A 126 4.01 11.12 4.89
CA CYS A 126 4.25 11.22 3.43
C CYS A 126 5.75 11.19 3.07
N THR A 127 6.64 11.27 4.06
CA THR A 127 8.08 11.18 3.86
C THR A 127 8.62 9.94 4.55
N CYS A 128 8.04 8.79 4.22
CA CYS A 128 8.36 7.49 4.83
C CYS A 128 9.84 7.08 4.66
N TYR A 129 10.52 7.64 3.67
CA TYR A 129 11.94 7.47 3.38
C TYR A 129 12.88 8.24 4.30
N GLN A 130 12.37 9.09 5.20
CA GLN A 130 13.22 9.79 6.16
C GLN A 130 13.74 8.83 7.24
N PRO A 131 14.96 9.04 7.77
CA PRO A 131 15.55 8.17 8.80
C PRO A 131 14.66 7.94 10.02
N GLU A 132 13.85 8.93 10.40
CA GLU A 132 12.93 8.88 11.54
C GLU A 132 11.78 7.88 11.33
N VAL A 133 11.41 7.61 10.08
CA VAL A 133 10.36 6.65 9.71
C VAL A 133 10.97 5.32 9.26
N GLY A 134 12.05 5.36 8.48
CA GLY A 134 12.87 4.21 8.14
C GLY A 134 12.25 3.25 7.13
N ASN A 135 11.51 3.75 6.13
CA ASN A 135 11.16 3.04 4.89
C ASN A 135 11.94 3.66 3.72
N THR A 136 13.27 3.53 3.77
CA THR A 136 14.21 4.18 2.84
C THR A 136 14.71 3.17 1.81
N PRO A 137 14.15 3.16 0.59
CA PRO A 137 14.59 2.25 -0.47
C PRO A 137 15.95 2.65 -1.04
N SER A 138 16.63 1.68 -1.64
CA SER A 138 17.89 1.85 -2.35
C SER A 138 17.66 2.08 -3.85
N GLN A 139 18.71 2.55 -4.53
CA GLN A 139 18.69 2.71 -5.97
C GLN A 139 18.47 1.36 -6.67
N GLY A 140 17.46 1.31 -7.55
CA GLY A 140 17.10 0.11 -8.31
C GLY A 140 16.02 -0.76 -7.66
N ASP A 141 15.71 -0.56 -6.39
CA ASP A 141 14.69 -1.33 -5.67
C ASP A 141 13.32 -1.19 -6.34
N ARG A 142 12.61 -2.31 -6.46
CA ARG A 142 11.23 -2.35 -6.94
C ARG A 142 10.28 -2.27 -5.75
N LEU A 143 9.39 -1.30 -5.78
CA LEU A 143 8.45 -1.02 -4.69
C LEU A 143 7.01 -1.01 -5.21
N ALA A 144 6.07 -1.17 -4.29
CA ALA A 144 4.65 -0.92 -4.52
C ALA A 144 4.18 0.18 -3.55
N TRP A 145 4.25 1.44 -3.98
CA TRP A 145 3.85 2.61 -3.19
C TRP A 145 2.69 3.34 -3.89
N ALA A 146 1.86 4.06 -3.12
CA ALA A 146 0.73 4.83 -3.67
C ALA A 146 0.79 6.33 -3.38
N GLU A 147 1.51 6.77 -2.33
CA GLU A 147 1.57 8.19 -1.96
C GLU A 147 2.27 9.00 -3.05
N SER A 148 1.62 10.08 -3.45
CA SER A 148 2.01 10.91 -4.57
C SER A 148 3.44 11.48 -4.48
N SER A 149 3.81 12.11 -3.36
CA SER A 149 5.10 12.78 -3.21
C SER A 149 6.24 11.78 -2.98
N ALA A 150 5.99 10.72 -2.21
CA ALA A 150 6.91 9.64 -1.92
C ALA A 150 7.25 8.83 -3.17
N VAL A 151 6.27 8.53 -4.03
CA VAL A 151 6.49 7.87 -5.32
C VAL A 151 7.40 8.71 -6.22
N VAL A 152 7.18 10.02 -6.29
CA VAL A 152 8.05 10.92 -7.07
C VAL A 152 9.46 10.94 -6.50
N TYR A 153 9.60 11.11 -5.19
CA TYR A 153 10.90 11.14 -4.53
C TYR A 153 11.67 9.81 -4.70
N ALA A 154 11.00 8.68 -4.51
CA ALA A 154 11.57 7.35 -4.69
C ALA A 154 12.12 7.16 -6.12
N ASN A 155 11.33 7.54 -7.14
CA ASN A 155 11.76 7.38 -8.53
C ASN A 155 12.86 8.35 -8.96
N SER A 156 12.77 9.62 -8.54
CA SER A 156 13.60 10.70 -9.06
C SER A 156 14.85 10.99 -8.23
N VAL A 157 14.77 10.85 -6.90
CA VAL A 157 15.88 11.18 -5.99
C VAL A 157 16.60 9.92 -5.53
N LEU A 158 15.85 8.90 -5.09
CA LEU A 158 16.44 7.64 -4.61
C LEU A 158 16.80 6.69 -5.76
N GLY A 159 16.22 6.88 -6.95
CA GLY A 159 16.43 6.00 -8.09
C GLY A 159 15.81 4.61 -7.91
N ALA A 160 14.89 4.45 -6.96
CA ALA A 160 14.02 3.28 -6.85
C ALA A 160 13.00 3.26 -8.00
N ARG A 161 12.23 2.19 -8.09
CA ARG A 161 11.32 1.90 -9.19
C ARG A 161 9.95 1.57 -8.64
N THR A 162 8.98 2.45 -8.85
CA THR A 162 7.62 2.20 -8.41
C THR A 162 6.63 2.97 -9.26
N ASN A 163 5.49 2.35 -9.56
CA ASN A 163 4.35 3.06 -10.12
C ASN A 163 3.61 3.81 -9.01
N ARG A 164 2.81 4.80 -9.39
CA ARG A 164 1.81 5.33 -8.48
C ARG A 164 0.63 4.35 -8.41
N ASN A 165 0.69 3.42 -7.48
CA ASN A 165 -0.38 2.46 -7.26
C ASN A 165 -1.61 3.13 -6.60
N SER A 166 -2.71 2.40 -6.50
CA SER A 166 -3.97 2.88 -5.94
C SER A 166 -4.33 2.12 -4.67
N GLY A 167 -4.90 2.83 -3.69
CA GLY A 167 -4.86 2.59 -2.24
C GLY A 167 -4.92 1.18 -1.63
N ILE A 168 -5.49 0.18 -2.31
CA ILE A 168 -5.55 -1.20 -1.79
C ILE A 168 -4.53 -2.11 -2.51
N ILE A 169 -4.13 -1.76 -3.72
CA ILE A 169 -3.24 -2.58 -4.53
C ILE A 169 -1.85 -2.69 -3.92
N GLU A 170 -1.32 -1.63 -3.31
CA GLU A 170 -0.05 -1.73 -2.60
C GLU A 170 -0.11 -2.67 -1.39
N LEU A 171 -1.23 -2.70 -0.64
CA LEU A 171 -1.43 -3.65 0.44
C LEU A 171 -1.45 -5.09 -0.11
N CYS A 172 -2.20 -5.31 -1.18
CA CYS A 172 -2.23 -6.61 -1.86
C CYS A 172 -0.83 -7.03 -2.36
N CYS A 173 -0.08 -6.11 -2.99
CA CYS A 173 1.29 -6.36 -3.41
C CYS A 173 2.21 -6.68 -2.22
N GLY A 174 2.02 -6.00 -1.08
CA GLY A 174 2.76 -6.25 0.15
C GLY A 174 2.47 -7.61 0.77
N ILE A 175 1.23 -8.10 0.68
CA ILE A 175 0.84 -9.46 1.12
C ILE A 175 1.43 -10.53 0.20
N ILE A 176 1.33 -10.33 -1.12
CA ILE A 176 1.90 -11.25 -2.13
C ILE A 176 3.44 -11.19 -2.16
N GLY A 177 4.04 -10.07 -1.73
CA GLY A 177 5.47 -9.79 -1.84
C GLY A 177 5.92 -9.46 -3.26
N LYS A 178 4.99 -9.16 -4.18
CA LYS A 178 5.27 -8.89 -5.59
C LYS A 178 4.38 -7.79 -6.16
N ALA A 179 4.88 -7.10 -7.17
CA ALA A 179 4.15 -6.10 -7.94
C ALA A 179 4.10 -6.45 -9.43
N PRO A 180 3.07 -6.03 -10.18
CA PRO A 180 3.05 -6.17 -11.64
C PRO A 180 4.11 -5.28 -12.31
N GLU A 181 4.93 -5.87 -13.18
CA GLU A 181 6.03 -5.18 -13.86
C GLU A 181 5.52 -4.39 -15.08
N PHE A 182 5.16 -3.12 -14.86
CA PHE A 182 4.79 -2.18 -15.92
C PHE A 182 5.27 -0.76 -15.59
N GLY A 183 5.15 0.16 -16.56
CA GLY A 183 5.40 1.59 -16.32
C GLY A 183 6.80 1.85 -15.76
N LEU A 184 6.87 2.56 -14.64
CA LEU A 184 8.12 2.98 -14.00
C LEU A 184 8.92 1.84 -13.36
N LEU A 185 8.34 0.64 -13.26
CA LEU A 185 9.08 -0.58 -12.88
C LEU A 185 9.98 -1.09 -14.01
N THR A 186 9.72 -0.68 -15.26
CA THR A 186 10.47 -1.13 -16.45
C THR A 186 11.49 -0.09 -16.90
N ASP A 187 12.56 -0.52 -17.55
CA ASP A 187 13.52 0.42 -18.18
C ASP A 187 12.85 1.23 -19.30
N GLU A 188 11.98 0.60 -20.09
CA GLU A 188 11.30 1.26 -21.19
C GLU A 188 10.34 2.35 -20.69
N GLY A 189 9.52 2.06 -19.68
CA GLY A 189 8.60 3.05 -19.12
C GLY A 189 9.26 4.22 -18.38
N ARG A 190 10.58 4.16 -18.18
CA ARG A 190 11.38 5.27 -17.62
C ARG A 190 12.07 6.12 -18.70
N LYS A 191 11.96 5.75 -19.98
CA LYS A 191 12.49 6.55 -21.07
C LYS A 191 11.55 7.71 -21.39
N ALA A 192 12.17 8.80 -21.81
CA ALA A 192 11.55 9.90 -22.51
C ALA A 192 10.74 9.43 -23.73
N THR A 193 9.52 9.92 -23.90
CA THR A 193 8.66 9.61 -25.07
C THR A 193 8.43 10.82 -25.99
N TRP A 194 9.18 11.90 -25.80
CA TRP A 194 9.06 13.14 -26.57
C TRP A 194 9.76 13.10 -27.92
#